data_AF-A0A1J3HMN4-F1
#
_entry.id   AF-A0A1J3HMN4-F1
#
_cell.length_a   1.000
_cell.length_b   1.000
_cell.length_c   1.000
_cell.angle_alpha   90.00
_cell.angle_beta   90.00
_cell.angle_gamma   90.00
#
_symmetry.space_group_name_H-M   'P 1'
#
loop_
_entity.id
_entity.type
_entity.pdbx_description
1 polymer ?
#
loop_
_entity_poly.entity_id
_entity_poly.type
_entity_poly.pdbx_seq_one_letter_code
_entity_poly.pdbx_strand_id
1 'polypeptide(L)'
;SLSPDLVELPSPDTSCSRCENPVENWLCLCCKEVLCSRFVNRHMLMHHQQTGHCLALSYSDLSVWCFCCEAYLDAQIILQLRPIHQAAYFLKFGEVPPLPQL
;
A
#
# COMPACT_ATOMS: atom_id res chain seq x y z
N SER A 1 -20.98 -0.21 10.44
CA SER A 1 -20.69 0.29 9.09
C SER A 1 -19.18 0.33 8.89
N LEU A 2 -18.69 -0.31 7.84
CA LEU A 2 -17.31 -0.14 7.38
C LEU A 2 -17.13 1.35 6.99
N SER A 3 -15.99 1.96 7.33
CA SER A 3 -15.79 3.39 7.09
C SER A 3 -15.84 3.71 5.59
N PRO A 4 -16.38 4.88 5.20
CA PRO A 4 -16.47 5.28 3.79
C PRO A 4 -15.11 5.32 3.07
N ASP A 5 -14.00 5.41 3.82
CA ASP A 5 -12.63 5.39 3.28
C ASP A 5 -12.23 4.04 2.66
N LEU A 6 -13.00 2.95 2.88
CA LEU A 6 -12.71 1.63 2.34
C LEU A 6 -13.27 1.40 0.93
N VAL A 7 -14.11 2.31 0.42
CA VAL A 7 -14.85 2.13 -0.85
C VAL A 7 -14.01 2.49 -2.08
N GLU A 8 -12.82 3.10 -1.92
CA GLU A 8 -12.04 3.65 -3.05
C GLU A 8 -10.61 3.10 -3.19
N LEU A 9 -10.27 1.97 -2.56
CA LEU A 9 -8.93 1.40 -2.71
C LEU A 9 -8.77 0.74 -4.10
N PRO A 10 -7.71 1.10 -4.86
CA PRO A 10 -7.39 0.38 -6.08
C PRO A 10 -7.13 -1.09 -5.78
N SER A 11 -7.52 -1.96 -6.72
CA SER A 11 -7.38 -3.40 -6.55
C SER A 11 -5.89 -3.81 -6.56
N PRO A 12 -5.50 -4.88 -5.85
CA PRO A 12 -4.09 -5.31 -5.78
C PRO A 12 -3.46 -5.71 -7.13
N ASP A 13 -4.27 -5.99 -8.16
CA ASP A 13 -3.84 -6.24 -9.54
C ASP A 13 -3.68 -4.97 -10.39
N THR A 14 -3.91 -3.78 -9.80
CA THR A 14 -3.74 -2.51 -10.50
C THR A 14 -2.28 -2.33 -10.96
N SER A 15 -2.11 -2.08 -12.26
CA SER A 15 -0.81 -1.76 -12.87
C SER A 15 -0.29 -0.39 -12.44
N CYS A 16 1.02 -0.17 -12.60
CA CYS A 16 1.62 1.14 -12.41
C CYS A 16 0.95 2.18 -13.33
N SER A 17 0.47 3.29 -12.77
CA SER A 17 -0.20 4.38 -13.51
C SER A 17 0.68 5.08 -14.55
N ARG A 18 2.01 4.92 -14.47
CA ARG A 18 2.99 5.62 -15.33
C ARG A 18 3.61 4.76 -16.43
N CYS A 19 3.76 3.45 -16.22
CA CYS A 19 4.37 2.55 -17.22
C CYS A 19 3.61 1.25 -17.43
N GLU A 20 2.41 1.13 -16.86
CA GLU A 20 1.49 0.00 -17.03
C GLU A 20 2.05 -1.37 -16.60
N ASN A 21 3.23 -1.37 -15.96
CA ASN A 21 3.83 -2.60 -15.46
C ASN A 21 2.91 -3.25 -14.41
N PRO A 22 2.56 -4.55 -14.55
CA PRO A 22 1.60 -5.21 -13.67
C PRO A 22 2.24 -5.81 -12.41
N VAL A 23 3.56 -5.78 -12.26
CA VAL A 23 4.27 -6.46 -11.17
C VAL A 23 4.96 -5.47 -10.22
N GLU A 24 5.10 -5.90 -8.97
CA GLU A 24 5.74 -5.15 -7.88
C GLU A 24 5.22 -3.72 -7.74
N ASN A 25 3.89 -3.57 -7.77
CA ASN A 25 3.25 -2.28 -7.59
C ASN A 25 2.98 -1.97 -6.12
N TRP A 26 3.04 -0.68 -5.82
CA TRP A 26 2.85 -0.12 -4.51
C TRP A 26 1.72 0.90 -4.56
N LEU A 27 0.89 0.93 -3.53
CA LEU A 27 -0.17 1.92 -3.32
C LEU A 27 0.35 3.03 -2.41
N CYS A 28 0.31 4.29 -2.86
CA CYS A 28 0.57 5.42 -1.97
C CYS A 28 -0.57 5.57 -0.97
N LEU A 29 -0.27 5.52 0.34
CA LEU A 29 -1.33 5.58 1.35
C LEU A 29 -1.92 6.98 1.53
N CYS A 30 -1.21 8.02 1.08
CA CYS A 30 -1.64 9.42 1.15
C CYS A 30 -2.63 9.78 0.03
N CYS A 31 -2.34 9.42 -1.22
CA CYS A 31 -3.13 9.87 -2.38
C CYS A 31 -3.69 8.73 -3.26
N LYS A 32 -3.48 7.48 -2.87
CA LYS A 32 -3.98 6.27 -3.54
C LYS A 32 -3.46 6.01 -4.95
N GLU A 33 -2.42 6.72 -5.41
CA GLU A 33 -1.77 6.41 -6.68
C GLU A 33 -1.00 5.08 -6.61
N VAL A 34 -1.10 4.26 -7.66
CA VAL A 34 -0.43 2.95 -7.77
C VAL A 34 0.78 3.06 -8.69
N LEU A 35 1.97 2.76 -8.17
CA LEU A 35 3.23 2.94 -8.89
C LEU A 35 4.19 1.78 -8.65
N CYS A 36 4.99 1.44 -9.66
CA CYS A 36 5.95 0.35 -9.57
C CYS A 36 7.10 0.62 -8.58
N SER A 37 7.64 -0.47 -8.05
CA SER A 37 8.72 -0.50 -7.05
C SER A 37 10.01 0.15 -7.53
N ARG A 38 10.96 0.29 -6.60
CA ARG A 38 12.35 0.69 -6.89
C ARG A 38 13.15 -0.32 -7.72
N PHE A 39 12.69 -1.58 -7.78
CA PHE A 39 13.34 -2.65 -8.54
C PHE A 39 12.81 -2.74 -9.99
N VAL A 40 11.67 -2.10 -10.28
CA VAL A 40 11.11 -1.94 -11.63
C VAL A 40 11.58 -0.61 -12.25
N ASN A 41 10.77 0.46 -12.22
CA ASN A 41 11.11 1.77 -12.78
C ASN A 41 11.20 2.90 -11.73
N ARG A 42 11.12 2.56 -10.43
CA ARG A 42 11.27 3.50 -9.31
C ARG A 42 10.19 4.58 -9.24
N HIS A 43 9.03 4.38 -9.86
CA HIS A 43 7.99 5.39 -9.89
C HIS A 43 7.44 5.75 -8.51
N MET A 44 7.28 4.78 -7.59
CA MET A 44 6.85 5.11 -6.22
C MET A 44 7.91 5.92 -5.45
N LEU A 45 9.20 5.67 -5.71
CA LEU A 45 10.29 6.46 -5.12
C LEU A 45 10.29 7.89 -5.66
N MET A 46 10.17 8.06 -6.98
CA MET A 46 10.07 9.38 -7.61
C MET A 46 8.84 10.16 -7.10
N HIS A 47 7.72 9.47 -6.94
CA HIS A 47 6.50 10.04 -6.38
C HIS A 47 6.71 10.59 -4.97
N HIS A 48 7.32 9.81 -4.09
CA HIS A 48 7.69 10.28 -2.75
C HIS A 48 8.56 11.55 -2.82
N GLN A 49 9.59 11.56 -3.67
CA GLN A 49 10.49 12.72 -3.82
C GLN A 49 9.78 13.97 -4.35
N GLN A 50 8.77 13.80 -5.21
CA GLN A 50 8.02 14.90 -5.82
C GLN A 50 6.93 15.47 -4.91
N THR A 51 6.31 14.62 -4.09
CA THR A 51 5.09 14.96 -3.34
C THR A 51 5.30 15.05 -1.82
N GLY A 52 6.37 14.46 -1.30
CA GLY A 52 6.57 14.28 0.14
C GLY A 52 5.71 13.17 0.76
N HIS A 53 4.89 12.45 -0.01
CA HIS A 53 4.12 11.33 0.52
C HIS A 53 5.06 10.19 0.97
N CYS A 54 5.07 9.87 2.26
CA CYS A 54 6.06 8.96 2.82
C CYS A 54 5.60 7.52 2.98
N LEU A 55 4.31 7.21 2.93
CA LEU A 55 3.80 5.87 3.19
C LEU A 55 3.30 5.19 1.92
N ALA A 56 3.76 3.96 1.68
CA ALA A 56 3.28 3.12 0.61
C ALA A 56 3.06 1.67 1.08
N LEU A 57 2.01 1.02 0.58
CA LEU A 57 1.70 -0.39 0.80
C LEU A 57 2.07 -1.21 -0.44
N SER A 58 2.79 -2.30 -0.25
CA SER A 58 3.16 -3.25 -1.31
C SER A 58 1.95 -4.12 -1.67
N TYR A 59 1.58 -4.20 -2.95
CA TYR A 59 0.58 -5.19 -3.37
C TYR A 59 1.14 -6.61 -3.46
N SER A 60 2.46 -6.81 -3.41
CA SER A 60 3.08 -8.15 -3.44
C SER A 60 2.88 -8.91 -2.13
N ASP A 61 2.99 -8.24 -0.99
CA ASP A 61 3.01 -8.87 0.33
C ASP A 61 2.29 -8.08 1.43
N LEU A 62 1.64 -6.97 1.08
CA LEU A 62 0.92 -6.06 2.00
C LEU A 62 1.80 -5.39 3.06
N SER A 63 3.14 -5.46 2.90
CA SER A 63 4.07 -4.70 3.75
C SER A 63 3.89 -3.19 3.56
N VAL A 64 4.08 -2.42 4.63
CA VAL A 64 4.03 -0.95 4.58
C VAL A 64 5.44 -0.40 4.69
N TRP A 65 5.85 0.39 3.71
CA TRP A 65 7.14 1.08 3.69
C TRP A 65 6.96 2.57 4.01
N CYS A 66 7.82 3.09 4.88
CA CYS A 66 7.95 4.52 5.12
C CYS A 66 9.25 5.05 4.51
N PHE A 67 9.15 5.89 3.48
CA PHE A 67 10.30 6.53 2.85
C PHE A 67 11.03 7.49 3.78
N CYS A 68 10.30 8.26 4.61
CA CYS A 68 10.89 9.18 5.59
C CYS A 68 11.72 8.46 6.67
N CYS A 69 11.28 7.27 7.10
CA CYS A 69 11.94 6.50 8.17
C CYS A 69 12.96 5.49 7.64
N GLU A 70 12.96 5.25 6.33
CA GLU A 70 13.71 4.17 5.68
C GLU A 70 13.47 2.80 6.34
N ALA A 71 12.22 2.53 6.72
CA ALA A 71 11.84 1.34 7.48
C ALA A 71 10.47 0.80 7.07
N TYR A 72 10.29 -0.51 7.27
CA TYR A 72 8.98 -1.13 7.26
C TYR A 72 8.23 -0.82 8.54
N LEU A 73 6.92 -0.56 8.39
CA LEU A 73 6.02 -0.30 9.49
C LEU A 73 5.13 -1.52 9.73
N ASP A 74 4.96 -1.88 11.00
CA ASP A 74 4.08 -2.97 11.39
C ASP A 74 2.62 -2.48 11.45
N ALA A 75 1.83 -2.88 10.46
CA ALA A 75 0.42 -2.51 10.36
C ALA A 75 -0.48 -3.20 11.41
N GLN A 76 0.00 -4.25 12.09
CA GLN A 76 -0.71 -4.90 13.19
C GLN A 76 -0.50 -4.12 14.50
N ILE A 77 0.69 -3.55 14.72
CA ILE A 77 0.99 -2.75 15.91
C ILE A 77 0.50 -1.31 15.77
N ILE A 78 0.69 -0.70 14.60
CA ILE A 78 0.32 0.70 14.36
C ILE A 78 -1.18 0.78 14.04
N LEU A 79 -1.96 1.17 15.05
CA LEU A 79 -3.44 1.23 15.00
C LEU A 79 -3.97 2.00 13.78
N GLN A 80 -3.30 3.08 13.39
CA GLN A 80 -3.69 3.93 12.27
C GLN A 80 -3.55 3.22 10.91
N LEU A 81 -2.69 2.20 10.81
CA LEU A 81 -2.49 1.42 9.59
C LEU A 81 -3.41 0.19 9.51
N ARG A 82 -4.07 -0.21 10.61
CA ARG A 82 -4.92 -1.41 10.62
C ARG A 82 -6.07 -1.34 9.62
N PRO A 83 -6.87 -0.26 9.51
CA PRO A 83 -8.02 -0.25 8.62
C PRO A 83 -7.63 -0.44 7.15
N ILE A 84 -6.57 0.26 6.72
CA ILE A 84 -6.07 0.19 5.35
C ILE A 84 -5.46 -1.17 5.03
N HIS A 85 -4.71 -1.76 5.98
CA HIS A 85 -4.15 -3.09 5.82
C HIS A 85 -5.25 -4.17 5.77
N GLN A 86 -6.27 -4.08 6.64
CA GLN A 86 -7.40 -5.01 6.64
C GLN A 86 -8.16 -4.98 5.32
N ALA A 87 -8.40 -3.79 4.76
CA ALA A 87 -9.07 -3.65 3.48
C ALA A 87 -8.23 -4.17 2.33
N ALA A 88 -6.92 -3.85 2.29
CA ALA A 88 -6.01 -4.38 1.28
C ALA A 88 -5.90 -5.92 1.34
N TYR A 89 -5.90 -6.49 2.56
CA TYR A 89 -5.91 -7.93 2.77
C TYR A 89 -7.19 -8.56 2.23
N PHE A 90 -8.35 -8.00 2.57
CA PHE A 90 -9.64 -8.49 2.06
C PHE A 90 -9.73 -8.41 0.54
N LEU A 91 -9.28 -7.30 -0.07
CA LEU A 91 -9.25 -7.16 -1.53
C LEU A 91 -8.33 -8.18 -2.20
N LYS A 92 -7.24 -8.57 -1.54
CA LYS A 92 -6.27 -9.52 -2.09
C LYS A 92 -6.68 -10.98 -1.93
N PHE A 93 -7.28 -11.33 -0.79
CA PHE A 93 -7.50 -12.72 -0.40
C PHE A 93 -8.98 -13.11 -0.28
N GLY A 94 -9.90 -12.15 -0.26
CA GLY A 94 -11.34 -12.39 -0.09
C GLY A 94 -11.76 -12.76 1.34
N GLU A 95 -10.86 -12.62 2.32
CA GLU A 95 -11.12 -12.94 3.73
C GLU A 95 -10.54 -11.86 4.65
N VAL A 96 -10.92 -11.86 5.93
CA VAL A 96 -10.40 -10.92 6.93
C VAL A 96 -9.02 -11.43 7.40
N PRO A 97 -8.01 -10.56 7.59
CA PRO A 97 -6.71 -11.01 8.08
C PRO A 97 -6.83 -11.70 9.45
N PRO A 98 -5.97 -12.71 9.72
CA PRO A 98 -5.91 -13.31 11.05
C PRO A 98 -5.63 -12.24 12.11
N LEU A 99 -6.25 -12.39 13.29
CA LEU A 99 -6.02 -11.48 14.40
C LEU A 99 -4.53 -11.51 14.78
N PRO A 100 -3.92 -10.35 15.10
CA PRO A 100 -2.56 -10.33 15.64
C PRO A 100 -2.48 -11.23 16.86
N GLN A 101 -1.53 -12.17 16.87
CA GLN A 101 -1.20 -12.92 18.07
C GLN A 101 -0.43 -11.95 18.98
N LEU A 102 -1.09 -11.47 20.03
CA LEU A 102 -0.51 -10.62 21.07
C LEU A 102 0.45 -11.42 21.96
#